data_AF-A0A3B9IGK8-F1
#
_entry.id   AF-A0A3B9IGK8-F1
#
_cell.length_a   1.000
_cell.length_b   1.000
_cell.length_c   1.000
_cell.angle_alpha   90.00
_cell.angle_beta   90.00
_cell.angle_gamma   90.00
#
_symmetry.space_group_name_H-M   'P 1'
#
loop_
_entity.id
_entity.type
_entity.pdbx_description
1 polymer ?
#
loop_
_entity_poly.entity_id
_entity_poly.type
_entity_poly.pdbx_seq_one_letter_code
_entity_poly.pdbx_strand_id
1 'polypeptide(L)'
;MTIELAYMDGMWCGQGMAHLLRLYTDRYARPDKDAAEMMALFDFGNSGGGLSQSKEVLGITPPVRTLIEALELQMAQGKPPKLDLVLFSHQDTDHWTLTKEFLDQVATRNIPLEVGRIQLGGTNWGPQARATIGRLAKFLPEGDGPVSYLTNASDYGDANGDVTETMALGPVSIRTIVSNVPSATKSQALIKNGSSAVAVVQYGQTAFILPGDATYETLDFANTLLQAWTQSPLPNIYMMSAPHHGSLDTMTRKNIGDKSDLAELNTFVELTLPYSIFASAGYYSHHKHPYLSILVALSKHTGSHEYPDPHGVVAYEADTARWTLLPEVDRNVYTTVLDLDPDKPLQSADWLFWINDQGHFGTDARFFEGGARQIIGVPQTDSTTMILEEDGSGGGGGGGGDGISAVTAPPGPLRVGDVLPGLERGHLVRSRQILARQILDRGRAASTIGSARPIPPPRRVRPRIAV
;
A
#
# COMPACT_ATOMS: atom_id res chain seq x y z
N MET A 1 -4.71 21.37 -18.16
CA MET A 1 -4.25 19.97 -18.26
C MET A 1 -5.35 19.13 -17.62
N THR A 2 -5.91 18.17 -18.34
CA THR A 2 -6.97 17.29 -17.81
C THR A 2 -6.30 15.99 -17.38
N ILE A 3 -6.37 15.65 -16.10
CA ILE A 3 -5.95 14.34 -15.61
C ILE A 3 -7.10 13.36 -15.87
N GLU A 4 -6.79 12.25 -16.51
CA GLU A 4 -7.74 11.20 -16.89
C GLU A 4 -7.60 9.91 -16.08
N LEU A 5 -6.51 9.75 -15.34
CA LEU A 5 -6.20 8.52 -14.61
C LEU A 5 -5.32 8.78 -13.39
N ALA A 6 -5.71 8.18 -12.27
CA ALA A 6 -4.97 8.17 -11.02
C ALA A 6 -4.62 6.72 -10.66
N TYR A 7 -3.33 6.44 -10.45
CA TYR A 7 -2.83 5.19 -9.87
C TYR A 7 -2.33 5.44 -8.45
N MET A 8 -2.74 4.61 -7.50
CA MET A 8 -2.19 4.51 -6.17
C MET A 8 -1.41 3.21 -6.05
N ASP A 9 -0.09 3.32 -5.94
CA ASP A 9 0.80 2.18 -5.71
C ASP A 9 0.84 1.87 -4.22
N GLY A 10 0.41 0.68 -3.80
CA GLY A 10 0.72 0.11 -2.49
C GLY A 10 1.98 -0.73 -2.57
N MET A 11 3.12 -0.20 -2.13
CA MET A 11 4.43 -0.81 -2.35
C MET A 11 4.89 -1.69 -1.19
N TRP A 12 5.61 -2.76 -1.48
CA TRP A 12 6.28 -3.56 -0.46
C TRP A 12 7.53 -2.84 0.07
N CYS A 13 7.48 -2.43 1.34
CA CYS A 13 8.59 -1.80 2.03
C CYS A 13 9.10 -2.60 3.24
N GLY A 14 8.84 -3.91 3.27
CA GLY A 14 9.17 -4.80 4.39
C GLY A 14 8.28 -4.53 5.60
N GLN A 15 8.55 -3.42 6.29
CA GLN A 15 7.74 -2.86 7.38
C GLN A 15 7.52 -1.38 7.11
N GLY A 16 6.32 -0.87 7.40
CA GLY A 16 5.98 0.51 7.16
C GLY A 16 4.95 0.69 6.06
N MET A 17 4.70 1.94 5.70
CA MET A 17 3.84 2.28 4.57
C MET A 17 4.65 3.02 3.51
N ALA A 18 4.38 2.70 2.25
CA ALA A 18 4.94 3.42 1.12
C ALA A 18 3.90 3.43 0.01
N HIS A 19 3.31 4.59 -0.24
CA HIS A 19 2.35 4.77 -1.31
C HIS A 19 2.77 5.85 -2.28
N LEU A 20 2.60 5.59 -3.57
CA LEU A 20 2.89 6.55 -4.63
C LEU A 20 1.64 6.76 -5.48
N LEU A 21 1.06 7.96 -5.39
CA LEU A 21 0.04 8.43 -6.32
C LEU A 21 0.70 8.92 -7.60
N ARG A 22 0.21 8.48 -8.75
CA ARG A 22 0.66 8.90 -10.08
C ARG A 22 -0.54 9.31 -10.92
N LEU A 23 -0.50 10.54 -11.43
CA LEU A 23 -1.59 11.14 -12.20
C LEU A 23 -1.19 11.28 -13.67
N TYR A 24 -2.08 10.87 -14.57
CA TYR A 24 -1.83 10.84 -16.02
C TYR A 24 -2.89 11.62 -16.78
N THR A 25 -2.48 12.24 -17.88
CA THR A 25 -3.38 12.89 -18.85
C THR A 25 -4.01 11.92 -19.85
N ASP A 26 -3.53 10.68 -19.92
CA ASP A 26 -4.06 9.62 -20.77
C ASP A 26 -4.67 8.51 -19.90
N ARG A 27 -5.98 8.24 -20.09
CA ARG A 27 -6.70 7.17 -19.41
C ARG A 27 -6.16 5.76 -19.64
N TYR A 28 -5.31 5.57 -20.65
CA TYR A 28 -4.68 4.29 -20.98
C TYR A 28 -3.20 4.24 -20.65
N ALA A 29 -2.69 5.24 -19.94
CA ALA A 29 -1.30 5.29 -19.51
C ALA A 29 -0.92 4.04 -18.70
N ARG A 30 0.27 3.52 -18.99
CA ARG A 30 0.88 2.40 -18.28
C ARG A 30 1.98 2.89 -17.36
N PRO A 31 1.91 2.60 -16.06
CA PRO A 31 2.81 3.25 -15.13
C PRO A 31 4.30 2.88 -15.23
N ASP A 32 4.64 1.86 -16.01
CA ASP A 32 6.01 1.43 -16.29
C ASP A 32 6.59 2.00 -17.60
N LYS A 33 5.79 2.75 -18.36
CA LYS A 33 6.16 3.24 -19.70
C LYS A 33 5.87 4.71 -19.90
N ASP A 34 4.81 5.19 -19.26
CA ASP A 34 4.30 6.54 -19.43
C ASP A 34 4.68 7.39 -18.22
N ALA A 35 5.12 8.62 -18.47
CA ALA A 35 5.51 9.53 -17.41
C ALA A 35 4.28 10.18 -16.78
N ALA A 36 4.14 10.04 -15.45
CA ALA A 36 3.12 10.75 -14.70
C ALA A 36 3.29 12.27 -14.85
N GLU A 37 2.17 12.99 -14.95
CA GLU A 37 2.14 14.44 -14.94
C GLU A 37 2.38 15.01 -13.54
N MET A 38 1.83 14.32 -12.54
CA MET A 38 1.99 14.68 -11.14
C MET A 38 2.20 13.43 -10.31
N MET A 39 2.98 13.57 -9.25
CA MET A 39 3.24 12.48 -8.31
C MET A 39 3.12 12.95 -6.86
N ALA A 40 2.52 12.12 -6.01
CA ALA A 40 2.49 12.34 -4.57
C ALA A 40 2.92 11.10 -3.81
N LEU A 41 3.82 11.29 -2.85
CA LEU A 41 4.34 10.24 -2.00
C LEU A 41 3.67 10.31 -0.63
N PHE A 42 3.09 9.21 -0.15
CA PHE A 42 2.46 9.10 1.17
C PHE A 42 3.15 8.02 1.98
N ASP A 43 3.91 8.45 2.98
CA ASP A 43 4.90 7.65 3.68
C ASP A 43 5.91 6.98 2.73
N PHE A 44 7.03 6.53 3.30
CA PHE A 44 8.09 5.93 2.52
C PHE A 44 8.96 4.96 3.33
N GLY A 45 8.31 4.00 3.97
CA GLY A 45 8.88 2.73 4.43
C GLY A 45 10.05 2.80 5.40
N ASN A 46 10.49 1.62 5.83
CA ASN A 46 11.67 1.44 6.67
C ASN A 46 12.92 1.13 5.84
N SER A 47 14.10 1.65 6.20
CA SER A 47 15.37 1.14 5.66
C SER A 47 15.86 -0.15 6.35
N GLY A 48 15.16 -0.62 7.39
CA GLY A 48 15.33 -1.92 8.06
C GLY A 48 14.32 -2.99 7.61
N GLY A 49 14.18 -4.09 8.38
CA GLY A 49 13.04 -5.01 8.22
C GLY A 49 13.09 -6.01 7.05
N GLY A 50 14.27 -6.47 6.64
CA GLY A 50 14.42 -7.48 5.57
C GLY A 50 14.69 -6.90 4.17
N LEU A 51 14.60 -5.58 4.03
CA LEU A 51 14.89 -4.89 2.77
C LEU A 51 16.37 -4.90 2.38
N SER A 52 17.29 -5.08 3.34
CA SER A 52 18.71 -5.26 3.04
C SER A 52 18.96 -6.44 2.09
N GLN A 53 18.26 -7.56 2.27
CA GLN A 53 18.39 -8.74 1.42
C GLN A 53 17.78 -8.46 0.05
N SER A 54 16.61 -7.82 0.01
CA SER A 54 16.00 -7.42 -1.26
C SER A 54 16.89 -6.46 -2.03
N LYS A 55 17.56 -5.53 -1.34
CA LYS A 55 18.53 -4.61 -1.92
C LYS A 55 19.79 -5.34 -2.41
N GLU A 56 20.25 -6.39 -1.73
CA GLU A 56 21.34 -7.24 -2.22
C GLU A 56 20.97 -7.94 -3.53
N VAL A 57 19.72 -8.42 -3.65
CA VAL A 57 19.22 -9.11 -4.85
C VAL A 57 18.93 -8.12 -5.99
N LEU A 58 18.28 -7.00 -5.68
CA LEU A 58 17.75 -6.05 -6.68
C LEU A 58 18.69 -4.87 -6.95
N GLY A 59 19.76 -4.72 -6.15
CA GLY A 59 20.69 -3.58 -6.16
C GLY A 59 20.13 -2.30 -5.51
N ILE A 60 18.83 -2.26 -5.24
CA ILE A 60 18.09 -1.10 -4.74
C ILE A 60 16.82 -1.59 -4.04
N THR A 61 16.38 -0.89 -3.00
CA THR A 61 15.15 -1.26 -2.29
C THR A 61 13.91 -1.04 -3.19
N PRO A 62 12.95 -1.99 -3.27
CA PRO A 62 11.84 -1.93 -4.24
C PRO A 62 11.06 -0.61 -4.31
N PRO A 63 10.59 0.02 -3.20
CA PRO A 63 9.89 1.30 -3.28
C PRO A 63 10.79 2.43 -3.79
N VAL A 64 12.08 2.40 -3.45
CA VAL A 64 13.07 3.35 -3.96
C VAL A 64 13.25 3.15 -5.47
N ARG A 65 13.31 1.91 -5.94
CA ARG A 65 13.37 1.59 -7.36
C ARG A 65 12.16 2.14 -8.11
N THR A 66 10.95 1.85 -7.63
CA THR A 66 9.71 2.34 -8.24
C THR A 66 9.70 3.86 -8.37
N LEU A 67 10.09 4.57 -7.32
CA LEU A 67 10.12 6.03 -7.32
C LEU A 67 11.20 6.60 -8.28
N ILE A 68 12.39 6.00 -8.31
CA ILE A 68 13.47 6.41 -9.21
C ILE A 68 13.10 6.15 -10.67
N GLU A 69 12.53 4.98 -10.99
CA GLU A 69 12.08 4.64 -12.35
C GLU A 69 10.98 5.62 -12.83
N ALA A 70 10.06 6.03 -11.95
CA ALA A 70 9.03 7.02 -12.28
C ALA A 70 9.61 8.41 -12.60
N LEU A 71 10.61 8.87 -11.83
CA LEU A 71 11.32 10.13 -12.08
C LEU A 71 12.15 10.07 -13.38
N GLU A 72 12.81 8.94 -13.63
CA GLU A 72 13.55 8.72 -14.87
C GLU A 72 12.63 8.69 -16.10
N LEU A 73 11.42 8.13 -15.98
CA LEU A 73 10.40 8.20 -17.03
C LEU A 73 9.98 9.65 -17.32
N GLN A 74 9.78 10.49 -16.28
CA GLN A 74 9.54 11.92 -16.48
C GLN A 74 10.67 12.58 -17.27
N MET A 75 11.93 12.38 -16.87
CA MET A 75 13.09 12.90 -17.59
C MET A 75 13.17 12.41 -19.04
N ALA A 76 12.97 11.11 -19.25
CA ALA A 76 13.02 10.49 -20.58
C ALA A 76 11.97 11.05 -21.53
N GLN A 77 10.84 11.53 -21.00
CA GLN A 77 9.77 12.17 -21.76
C GLN A 77 9.84 13.71 -21.74
N GLY A 78 10.98 14.28 -21.32
CA GLY A 78 11.21 15.73 -21.33
C GLY A 78 10.44 16.50 -20.26
N LYS A 79 9.95 15.82 -19.22
CA LYS A 79 9.27 16.43 -18.07
C LYS A 79 10.26 16.62 -16.91
N PRO A 80 10.08 17.65 -16.06
CA PRO A 80 10.84 17.77 -14.82
C PRO A 80 10.58 16.55 -13.91
N PRO A 81 11.60 15.89 -13.35
CA PRO A 81 11.42 14.82 -12.39
C PRO A 81 10.95 15.40 -11.05
N LYS A 82 9.67 15.26 -10.72
CA LYS A 82 9.02 16.00 -9.64
C LYS A 82 8.12 15.14 -8.76
N LEU A 83 8.17 15.43 -7.46
CA LEU A 83 7.15 15.03 -6.48
C LEU A 83 6.35 16.27 -6.07
N ASP A 84 5.11 16.38 -6.53
CA ASP A 84 4.25 17.53 -6.20
C ASP A 84 3.90 17.58 -4.71
N LEU A 85 3.78 16.42 -4.07
CA LEU A 85 3.54 16.29 -2.65
C LEU A 85 4.38 15.14 -2.06
N VAL A 86 4.94 15.38 -0.87
CA VAL A 86 5.38 14.32 0.04
C VAL A 86 4.65 14.51 1.37
N LEU A 87 3.81 13.56 1.75
CA LEU A 87 3.10 13.55 3.02
C LEU A 87 3.64 12.42 3.88
N PHE A 88 4.16 12.76 5.06
CA PHE A 88 4.47 11.77 6.09
C PHE A 88 3.35 11.77 7.13
N SER A 89 2.69 10.64 7.33
CA SER A 89 1.56 10.52 8.26
C SER A 89 2.01 10.74 9.71
N HIS A 90 3.22 10.30 10.06
CA HIS A 90 3.83 10.52 11.37
C HIS A 90 5.36 10.32 11.39
N GLN A 91 5.93 10.41 12.59
CA GLN A 91 7.36 10.45 12.89
C GLN A 91 8.05 9.10 13.13
N ASP A 92 7.33 7.98 13.12
CA ASP A 92 7.95 6.66 13.30
C ASP A 92 8.74 6.17 12.07
N THR A 93 9.81 5.42 12.35
CA THR A 93 10.96 5.26 11.43
C THR A 93 10.62 4.50 10.15
N ASP A 94 9.64 3.62 10.22
CA ASP A 94 9.10 2.85 9.11
C ASP A 94 8.21 3.67 8.15
N HIS A 95 8.10 4.98 8.35
CA HIS A 95 7.32 5.85 7.45
C HIS A 95 8.20 6.82 6.67
N TRP A 96 9.49 6.95 6.96
CA TRP A 96 10.32 7.96 6.32
C TRP A 96 11.77 7.55 6.07
N THR A 97 12.25 6.44 6.63
CA THR A 97 13.70 6.16 6.60
C THR A 97 14.21 5.75 5.22
N LEU A 98 13.40 5.17 4.32
CA LEU A 98 13.84 4.94 2.92
C LEU A 98 14.10 6.22 2.15
N THR A 99 13.60 7.37 2.63
CA THR A 99 13.91 8.67 2.02
C THR A 99 15.42 8.90 1.96
N LYS A 100 16.20 8.38 2.92
CA LYS A 100 17.66 8.49 2.89
C LYS A 100 18.25 7.82 1.65
N GLU A 101 17.89 6.56 1.41
CA GLU A 101 18.38 5.79 0.26
C GLU A 101 17.88 6.40 -1.05
N PHE A 102 16.61 6.84 -1.10
CA PHE A 102 16.09 7.55 -2.26
C PHE A 102 16.90 8.79 -2.61
N LEU A 103 17.18 9.65 -1.64
CA LEU A 103 17.99 10.83 -1.88
C LEU A 103 19.44 10.50 -2.29
N ASP A 104 19.99 9.39 -1.81
CA ASP A 104 21.30 8.90 -2.24
C ASP A 104 21.25 8.42 -3.71
N GLN A 105 20.16 7.77 -4.12
CA GLN A 105 19.94 7.35 -5.52
C GLN A 105 19.72 8.54 -6.46
N VAL A 106 18.94 9.55 -6.05
CA VAL A 106 18.75 10.81 -6.78
C VAL A 106 20.10 11.48 -7.03
N ALA A 107 20.94 11.60 -6.00
CA ALA A 107 22.27 12.17 -6.12
C ALA A 107 23.18 11.35 -7.03
N THR A 108 23.21 10.02 -6.84
CA THR A 108 24.05 9.09 -7.63
C THR A 108 23.71 9.14 -9.13
N ARG A 109 22.42 9.27 -9.46
CA ARG A 109 21.92 9.29 -10.84
C ARG A 109 21.83 10.70 -11.43
N ASN A 110 22.21 11.73 -10.67
CA ASN A 110 22.09 13.15 -11.04
C ASN A 110 20.68 13.53 -11.48
N ILE A 111 19.65 12.99 -10.81
CA ILE A 111 18.25 13.36 -11.10
C ILE A 111 18.03 14.78 -10.55
N PRO A 112 17.63 15.76 -11.38
CA PRO A 112 17.33 17.12 -10.94
C PRO A 112 15.95 17.18 -10.26
N LEU A 113 15.81 16.46 -9.14
CA LEU A 113 14.54 16.32 -8.42
C LEU A 113 13.96 17.69 -8.02
N GLU A 114 12.65 17.85 -8.20
CA GLU A 114 11.86 18.94 -7.62
C GLU A 114 10.85 18.38 -6.61
N VAL A 115 10.61 19.08 -5.51
CA VAL A 115 9.55 18.77 -4.55
C VAL A 115 8.62 19.97 -4.44
N GLY A 116 7.32 19.78 -4.64
CA GLY A 116 6.33 20.86 -4.56
C GLY A 116 6.02 21.25 -3.11
N ARG A 117 5.65 20.28 -2.29
CA ARG A 117 5.34 20.48 -0.87
C ARG A 117 5.71 19.27 -0.03
N ILE A 118 6.08 19.52 1.23
CA ILE A 118 6.22 18.49 2.25
C ILE A 118 5.19 18.76 3.35
N GLN A 119 4.30 17.81 3.59
CA GLN A 119 3.28 17.86 4.65
C GLN A 119 3.63 16.82 5.73
N LEU A 120 3.58 17.25 6.99
CA LEU A 120 3.96 16.43 8.15
C LEU A 120 2.77 16.27 9.10
N GLY A 121 2.27 15.05 9.22
CA GLY A 121 1.57 14.61 10.42
C GLY A 121 2.59 14.30 11.52
N GLY A 122 2.08 13.86 12.66
CA GLY A 122 2.91 13.58 13.81
C GLY A 122 3.29 14.80 14.66
N THR A 123 3.55 14.55 15.94
CA THR A 123 4.09 15.56 16.87
C THR A 123 5.48 15.15 17.36
N ASN A 124 6.41 16.09 17.53
CA ASN A 124 7.75 15.81 18.09
C ASN A 124 8.69 14.97 17.21
N TRP A 125 8.84 15.35 15.94
CA TRP A 125 9.84 14.78 15.05
C TRP A 125 11.26 14.78 15.67
N GLY A 126 11.89 13.62 15.74
CA GLY A 126 13.23 13.44 16.32
C GLY A 126 14.36 13.96 15.43
N PRO A 127 15.60 14.10 15.94
CA PRO A 127 16.72 14.71 15.19
C PRO A 127 17.04 14.01 13.87
N GLN A 128 17.02 12.67 13.84
CA GLN A 128 17.32 11.91 12.61
C GLN A 128 16.26 12.10 11.52
N ALA A 129 14.99 12.16 11.93
CA ALA A 129 13.88 12.38 11.04
C ALA A 129 13.92 13.80 10.46
N ARG A 130 14.14 14.82 11.32
CA ARG A 130 14.35 16.21 10.88
C ARG A 130 15.54 16.36 9.95
N ALA A 131 16.66 15.67 10.21
CA ALA A 131 17.81 15.71 9.32
C ALA A 131 17.50 15.12 7.93
N THR A 132 16.72 14.04 7.89
CA THR A 132 16.31 13.38 6.64
C THR A 132 15.33 14.25 5.85
N ILE A 133 14.27 14.75 6.52
CA ILE A 133 13.31 15.69 5.92
C ILE A 133 14.02 16.97 5.48
N GLY A 134 14.99 17.47 6.26
CA GLY A 134 15.79 18.63 5.90
C GLY A 134 16.66 18.43 4.65
N ARG A 135 17.08 17.19 4.34
CA ARG A 135 17.71 16.88 3.04
C ARG A 135 16.70 16.95 1.91
N LEU A 136 15.50 16.41 2.10
CA LEU A 136 14.42 16.45 1.11
C LEU A 136 13.91 17.88 0.87
N ALA A 137 13.83 18.71 1.92
CA ALA A 137 13.39 20.09 1.85
C ALA A 137 14.30 20.99 1.00
N LYS A 138 15.53 20.55 0.67
CA LYS A 138 16.42 21.28 -0.25
C LYS A 138 15.91 21.30 -1.69
N PHE A 139 14.95 20.44 -2.02
CA PHE A 139 14.31 20.36 -3.33
C PHE A 139 12.98 21.14 -3.39
N LEU A 140 12.57 21.78 -2.29
CA LEU A 140 11.44 22.71 -2.27
C LEU A 140 11.79 24.03 -2.99
N PRO A 141 10.80 24.81 -3.44
CA PRO A 141 11.00 26.18 -3.89
C PRO A 141 11.75 27.02 -2.84
N GLU A 142 12.52 28.00 -3.30
CA GLU A 142 13.28 28.88 -2.40
C GLU A 142 12.34 29.62 -1.44
N GLY A 143 12.63 29.53 -0.14
CA GLY A 143 11.84 30.16 0.92
C GLY A 143 10.76 29.25 1.53
N ASP A 144 10.42 28.14 0.88
CA ASP A 144 9.45 27.18 1.39
C ASP A 144 10.07 26.21 2.41
N GLY A 145 9.21 25.63 3.25
CA GLY A 145 9.60 24.64 4.24
C GLY A 145 8.51 23.59 4.48
N PRO A 146 8.84 22.49 5.17
CA PRO A 146 7.85 21.49 5.55
C PRO A 146 6.72 22.10 6.40
N VAL A 147 5.48 21.77 6.07
CA VAL A 147 4.29 22.24 6.77
C VAL A 147 3.79 21.14 7.69
N SER A 148 3.62 21.44 8.98
CA SER A 148 3.06 20.47 9.95
C SER A 148 1.57 20.69 10.14
N TYR A 149 0.81 19.61 10.32
CA TYR A 149 -0.57 19.71 10.77
C TYR A 149 -0.65 20.31 12.18
N LEU A 150 -1.75 21.00 12.47
CA LEU A 150 -2.10 21.39 13.83
C LEU A 150 -2.65 20.19 14.60
N THR A 151 -2.74 20.32 15.93
CA THR A 151 -3.41 19.34 16.79
C THR A 151 -4.88 19.21 16.39
N ASN A 152 -5.38 17.97 16.27
CA ASN A 152 -6.75 17.66 15.84
C ASN A 152 -7.12 18.31 14.49
N ALA A 153 -6.15 18.49 13.58
CA ALA A 153 -6.44 19.03 12.26
C ALA A 153 -7.39 18.10 11.50
N SER A 154 -8.42 18.67 10.88
CA SER A 154 -9.41 17.92 10.10
C SER A 154 -10.02 18.82 9.03
N ASP A 155 -10.22 18.25 7.84
CA ASP A 155 -11.00 18.84 6.75
C ASP A 155 -12.52 18.55 6.88
N TYR A 156 -12.90 17.77 7.90
CA TYR A 156 -14.26 17.29 8.15
C TYR A 156 -14.81 17.80 9.50
N GLY A 157 -14.19 18.85 10.05
CA GLY A 157 -14.40 19.31 11.42
C GLY A 157 -15.74 19.99 11.71
N ASP A 158 -16.38 20.60 10.70
CA ASP A 158 -17.70 21.23 10.83
C ASP A 158 -18.74 20.47 10.01
N ALA A 159 -19.56 19.67 10.68
CA ALA A 159 -20.62 18.88 10.06
C ALA A 159 -21.80 19.69 9.49
N ASN A 160 -21.86 21.00 9.77
CA ASN A 160 -22.83 21.92 9.16
C ASN A 160 -22.19 22.77 8.04
N GLY A 161 -20.88 22.66 7.85
CA GLY A 161 -20.12 23.37 6.84
C GLY A 161 -19.82 22.51 5.61
N ASP A 162 -18.99 23.06 4.72
CA ASP A 162 -18.44 22.32 3.59
C ASP A 162 -17.17 21.57 4.01
N VAL A 163 -16.95 20.40 3.40
CA VAL A 163 -15.68 19.69 3.52
C VAL A 163 -14.57 20.52 2.86
N THR A 164 -13.50 20.80 3.60
CA THR A 164 -12.35 21.54 3.07
C THR A 164 -11.34 20.61 2.41
N GLU A 165 -10.25 21.17 1.90
CA GLU A 165 -9.12 20.39 1.41
C GLU A 165 -7.80 20.93 1.97
N THR A 166 -6.92 20.00 2.35
CA THR A 166 -5.55 20.32 2.75
C THR A 166 -4.73 20.80 1.54
N MET A 167 -5.00 20.19 0.37
CA MET A 167 -4.29 20.42 -0.89
C MET A 167 -5.09 19.87 -2.07
N ALA A 168 -4.88 20.44 -3.25
CA ALA A 168 -5.26 19.83 -4.52
C ALA A 168 -4.04 19.55 -5.42
N LEU A 169 -4.10 18.47 -6.18
CA LEU A 169 -3.17 18.07 -7.23
C LEU A 169 -3.94 17.92 -8.54
N GLY A 170 -4.10 19.02 -9.28
CA GLY A 170 -5.01 19.05 -10.42
C GLY A 170 -6.46 18.78 -9.96
N PRO A 171 -7.17 17.78 -10.52
CA PRO A 171 -8.52 17.41 -10.09
C PRO A 171 -8.56 16.46 -8.87
N VAL A 172 -7.41 16.14 -8.27
CA VAL A 172 -7.34 15.27 -7.09
C VAL A 172 -7.32 16.14 -5.83
N SER A 173 -8.30 15.98 -4.96
CA SER A 173 -8.32 16.61 -3.64
C SER A 173 -7.66 15.71 -2.60
N ILE A 174 -6.75 16.28 -1.82
CA ILE A 174 -6.11 15.64 -0.67
C ILE A 174 -6.73 16.24 0.59
N ARG A 175 -7.43 15.40 1.35
CA ARG A 175 -8.12 15.78 2.58
C ARG A 175 -7.60 14.99 3.77
N THR A 176 -7.86 15.48 4.96
CA THR A 176 -7.43 14.85 6.21
C THR A 176 -8.64 14.61 7.09
N ILE A 177 -8.99 13.34 7.34
CA ILE A 177 -10.07 13.02 8.30
C ILE A 177 -9.66 13.52 9.68
N VAL A 178 -8.45 13.17 10.11
CA VAL A 178 -7.88 13.63 11.36
C VAL A 178 -6.34 13.55 11.30
N SER A 179 -5.66 14.44 12.02
CA SER A 179 -4.22 14.37 12.27
C SER A 179 -3.89 14.86 13.68
N ASN A 180 -2.77 14.38 14.24
CA ASN A 180 -2.24 14.84 15.52
C ASN A 180 -3.24 14.73 16.69
N VAL A 181 -3.94 13.60 16.78
CA VAL A 181 -4.81 13.29 17.92
C VAL A 181 -3.95 13.11 19.17
N PRO A 182 -4.19 13.87 20.26
CA PRO A 182 -3.53 13.62 21.53
C PRO A 182 -3.91 12.24 22.07
N SER A 183 -2.92 11.43 22.39
CA SER A 183 -3.13 10.14 23.04
C SER A 183 -3.16 10.31 24.57
N ALA A 184 -4.07 9.60 25.25
CA ALA A 184 -4.13 9.59 26.71
C ALA A 184 -3.08 8.65 27.34
N THR A 185 -2.43 7.80 26.53
CA THR A 185 -1.40 6.87 27.00
C THR A 185 -0.09 7.57 27.35
N LYS A 186 0.77 6.88 28.11
CA LYS A 186 2.16 7.30 28.35
C LYS A 186 3.16 6.61 27.42
N SER A 187 2.71 5.60 26.66
CA SER A 187 3.56 4.87 25.71
C SER A 187 3.96 5.80 24.57
N GLN A 188 5.26 6.04 24.41
CA GLN A 188 5.76 6.89 23.34
C GLN A 188 5.43 6.34 21.95
N ALA A 189 5.43 5.02 21.75
CA ALA A 189 5.03 4.40 20.49
C ALA A 189 3.57 4.73 20.16
N LEU A 190 2.65 4.51 21.10
CA LEU A 190 1.23 4.80 20.89
C LEU A 190 0.96 6.31 20.71
N ILE A 191 1.71 7.19 21.38
CA ILE A 191 1.60 8.64 21.17
C ILE A 191 1.99 9.01 19.73
N LYS A 192 3.06 8.42 19.20
CA LYS A 192 3.50 8.69 17.84
C LYS A 192 2.49 8.16 16.81
N ASN A 193 2.06 6.92 16.98
CA ASN A 193 1.08 6.27 16.11
C ASN A 193 -0.27 7.00 16.17
N GLY A 194 -0.70 7.41 17.37
CA GLY A 194 -1.91 8.19 17.61
C GLY A 194 -1.93 9.54 16.89
N SER A 195 -0.74 10.11 16.61
CA SER A 195 -0.60 11.38 15.88
C SER A 195 -0.65 11.27 14.36
N SER A 196 -0.87 10.07 13.81
CA SER A 196 -1.00 9.83 12.37
C SER A 196 -2.01 10.74 11.69
N ALA A 197 -1.64 11.27 10.54
CA ALA A 197 -2.58 11.88 9.60
C ALA A 197 -3.32 10.79 8.81
N VAL A 198 -4.64 10.76 8.91
CA VAL A 198 -5.53 9.90 8.12
C VAL A 198 -5.94 10.66 6.86
N ALA A 199 -5.27 10.38 5.75
CA ALA A 199 -5.47 11.08 4.49
C ALA A 199 -6.53 10.42 3.61
N VAL A 200 -7.33 11.25 2.93
CA VAL A 200 -8.28 10.87 1.88
C VAL A 200 -7.78 11.48 0.57
N VAL A 201 -7.51 10.64 -0.42
CA VAL A 201 -7.04 11.04 -1.75
C VAL A 201 -8.20 10.84 -2.71
N GLN A 202 -8.93 11.90 -3.01
CA GLN A 202 -10.17 11.85 -3.78
C GLN A 202 -9.94 12.24 -5.24
N TYR A 203 -10.42 11.40 -6.17
CA TYR A 203 -10.49 11.69 -7.60
C TYR A 203 -11.92 11.45 -8.09
N GLY A 204 -12.60 12.54 -8.48
CA GLY A 204 -14.03 12.46 -8.82
C GLY A 204 -14.88 12.06 -7.60
N GLN A 205 -15.70 11.03 -7.75
CA GLN A 205 -16.55 10.49 -6.67
C GLN A 205 -15.91 9.31 -5.92
N THR A 206 -14.66 8.97 -6.22
CA THR A 206 -13.96 7.82 -5.67
C THR A 206 -12.69 8.26 -4.97
N ALA A 207 -12.25 7.55 -3.93
CA ALA A 207 -11.05 7.90 -3.18
C ALA A 207 -10.27 6.71 -2.64
N PHE A 208 -9.06 7.03 -2.19
CA PHE A 208 -8.21 6.18 -1.38
C PHE A 208 -8.14 6.70 0.06
N ILE A 209 -8.12 5.82 1.07
CA ILE A 209 -7.83 6.17 2.47
C ILE A 209 -6.47 5.63 2.88
N LEU A 210 -5.60 6.52 3.34
CA LEU A 210 -4.24 6.20 3.80
C LEU A 210 -4.12 6.61 5.28
N PRO A 211 -4.33 5.69 6.23
CA PRO A 211 -4.50 6.03 7.65
C PRO A 211 -3.22 6.25 8.46
N GLY A 212 -2.03 6.11 7.87
CA GLY A 212 -0.80 6.04 8.67
C GLY A 212 -0.82 4.81 9.61
N ASP A 213 -0.22 4.99 10.77
CA ASP A 213 -0.39 4.10 11.92
C ASP A 213 -1.47 4.59 12.87
N ALA A 214 -2.59 5.10 12.34
CA ALA A 214 -3.73 5.47 13.16
C ALA A 214 -4.01 4.35 14.18
N THR A 215 -4.30 4.74 15.42
CA THR A 215 -4.59 3.83 16.53
C THR A 215 -6.10 3.82 16.81
N TYR A 216 -6.57 2.97 17.72
CA TYR A 216 -7.97 3.00 18.15
C TYR A 216 -8.39 4.40 18.65
N GLU A 217 -7.51 5.18 19.30
CA GLU A 217 -7.83 6.56 19.73
C GLU A 217 -7.97 7.51 18.54
N THR A 218 -7.12 7.33 17.52
CA THR A 218 -7.22 8.09 16.27
C THR A 218 -8.52 7.77 15.54
N LEU A 219 -8.89 6.49 15.48
CA LEU A 219 -10.13 6.02 14.86
C LEU A 219 -11.37 6.46 15.66
N ASP A 220 -11.33 6.44 16.99
CA ASP A 220 -12.41 6.96 17.85
C ASP A 220 -12.71 8.44 17.55
N PHE A 221 -11.65 9.25 17.42
CA PHE A 221 -11.78 10.64 17.05
C PHE A 221 -12.29 10.82 15.61
N ALA A 222 -11.76 10.05 14.66
CA ALA A 222 -12.25 10.05 13.27
C ALA A 222 -13.73 9.66 13.18
N ASN A 223 -14.16 8.63 13.91
CA ASN A 223 -15.54 8.18 14.00
C ASN A 223 -16.44 9.29 14.53
N THR A 224 -16.01 9.97 15.61
CA THR A 224 -16.74 11.10 16.18
C THR A 224 -16.97 12.22 15.16
N LEU A 225 -15.93 12.57 14.39
CA LEU A 225 -16.04 13.58 13.33
C LEU A 225 -17.02 13.15 12.24
N LEU A 226 -16.88 11.93 11.72
CA LEU A 226 -17.69 11.43 10.60
C LEU A 226 -19.16 11.22 10.99
N GLN A 227 -19.43 10.74 12.21
CA GLN A 227 -20.79 10.54 12.72
C GLN A 227 -21.54 11.83 13.02
N ALA A 228 -20.84 12.96 13.17
CA ALA A 228 -21.48 14.25 13.34
C ALA A 228 -22.24 14.70 12.07
N TRP A 229 -21.88 14.16 10.91
CA TRP A 229 -22.54 14.46 9.64
C TRP A 229 -23.83 13.67 9.47
N THR A 230 -24.88 14.35 9.01
CA THR A 230 -26.20 13.70 8.76
C THR A 230 -26.19 12.75 7.56
N GLN A 231 -25.28 12.98 6.61
CA GLN A 231 -24.97 12.12 5.47
C GLN A 231 -23.46 11.94 5.42
N SER A 232 -22.99 10.79 4.95
CA SER A 232 -21.54 10.55 4.86
C SER A 232 -20.88 11.64 4.01
N PRO A 233 -19.89 12.37 4.54
CA PRO A 233 -19.15 13.37 3.78
C PRO A 233 -18.04 12.74 2.93
N LEU A 234 -17.85 11.42 3.04
CA LEU A 234 -16.81 10.69 2.33
C LEU A 234 -17.30 10.30 0.92
N PRO A 235 -16.40 10.36 -0.08
CA PRO A 235 -16.64 9.77 -1.40
C PRO A 235 -16.68 8.23 -1.30
N ASN A 236 -16.95 7.56 -2.42
CA ASN A 236 -16.84 6.10 -2.50
C ASN A 236 -15.38 5.67 -2.27
N ILE A 237 -15.12 4.82 -1.29
CA ILE A 237 -13.75 4.42 -0.94
C ILE A 237 -13.37 3.16 -1.72
N TYR A 238 -12.54 3.33 -2.76
CA TYR A 238 -12.10 2.20 -3.56
C TYR A 238 -11.08 1.34 -2.81
N MET A 239 -10.08 1.97 -2.20
CA MET A 239 -9.06 1.26 -1.42
C MET A 239 -8.78 2.00 -0.11
N MET A 240 -8.64 1.22 0.95
CA MET A 240 -8.11 1.69 2.23
C MET A 240 -6.89 0.84 2.61
N SER A 241 -5.78 1.51 2.94
CA SER A 241 -4.64 0.81 3.54
C SER A 241 -4.98 0.46 4.99
N ALA A 242 -4.52 -0.68 5.47
CA ALA A 242 -4.73 -1.13 6.84
C ALA A 242 -4.04 -0.17 7.82
N PRO A 243 -4.75 0.39 8.81
CA PRO A 243 -4.14 1.19 9.86
C PRO A 243 -3.02 0.42 10.56
N HIS A 244 -1.85 1.04 10.66
CA HIS A 244 -0.66 0.44 11.28
C HIS A 244 -0.32 -0.95 10.74
N HIS A 245 -0.46 -1.10 9.41
CA HIS A 245 -0.25 -2.33 8.66
C HIS A 245 -1.12 -3.52 9.11
N GLY A 246 -2.22 -3.27 9.83
CA GLY A 246 -3.06 -4.31 10.42
C GLY A 246 -2.58 -4.79 11.79
N SER A 247 -2.03 -3.89 12.62
CA SER A 247 -1.63 -4.18 13.99
C SER A 247 -2.81 -4.47 14.90
N LEU A 248 -2.78 -5.58 15.64
CA LEU A 248 -3.75 -5.81 16.70
C LEU A 248 -3.51 -4.90 17.91
N ASP A 249 -2.24 -4.71 18.31
CA ASP A 249 -1.86 -3.96 19.52
C ASP A 249 -2.36 -2.52 19.54
N THR A 250 -2.46 -1.88 18.38
CA THR A 250 -2.90 -0.48 18.29
C THR A 250 -4.35 -0.32 17.90
N MET A 251 -5.01 -1.38 17.44
CA MET A 251 -6.42 -1.37 17.02
C MET A 251 -7.39 -1.72 18.13
N THR A 252 -6.88 -2.04 19.33
CA THR A 252 -7.70 -2.35 20.50
C THR A 252 -7.19 -1.63 21.74
N ARG A 253 -8.10 -1.35 22.67
CA ARG A 253 -7.76 -0.86 24.01
C ARG A 253 -7.03 -1.92 24.84
N LYS A 254 -7.24 -3.21 24.54
CA LYS A 254 -6.63 -4.32 25.25
C LYS A 254 -6.46 -5.54 24.34
N ASN A 255 -5.21 -5.86 24.01
CA ASN A 255 -4.90 -7.05 23.22
C ASN A 255 -5.07 -8.33 24.07
N ILE A 256 -6.03 -9.17 23.68
CA ILE A 256 -6.29 -10.51 24.23
C ILE A 256 -6.32 -11.58 23.14
N GLY A 257 -5.58 -11.36 22.05
CA GLY A 257 -5.56 -12.22 20.86
C GLY A 257 -6.75 -11.97 19.95
N ASP A 258 -7.24 -12.99 19.25
CA ASP A 258 -8.31 -12.83 18.26
C ASP A 258 -9.68 -12.47 18.89
N LYS A 259 -9.75 -12.47 20.22
CA LYS A 259 -10.90 -12.01 21.03
C LYS A 259 -10.87 -10.53 21.39
N SER A 260 -9.87 -9.79 20.93
CA SER A 260 -9.74 -8.37 21.25
C SER A 260 -10.94 -7.58 20.73
N ASP A 261 -11.36 -6.57 21.50
CA ASP A 261 -12.44 -5.67 21.07
C ASP A 261 -11.90 -4.70 20.02
N LEU A 262 -12.55 -4.70 18.85
CA LEU A 262 -12.22 -3.88 17.69
C LEU A 262 -13.32 -2.85 17.38
N ALA A 263 -14.10 -2.43 18.38
CA ALA A 263 -15.25 -1.54 18.21
C ALA A 263 -14.95 -0.27 17.41
N GLU A 264 -13.84 0.43 17.69
CA GLU A 264 -13.46 1.65 16.98
C GLU A 264 -13.10 1.36 15.51
N LEU A 265 -12.37 0.27 15.25
CA LEU A 265 -12.04 -0.17 13.91
C LEU A 265 -13.29 -0.57 13.11
N ASN A 266 -14.16 -1.38 13.72
CA ASN A 266 -15.42 -1.80 13.10
C ASN A 266 -16.29 -0.59 12.75
N THR A 267 -16.43 0.37 13.67
CA THR A 267 -17.17 1.61 13.42
C THR A 267 -16.53 2.41 12.27
N PHE A 268 -15.21 2.50 12.22
CA PHE A 268 -14.51 3.19 11.14
C PHE A 268 -14.74 2.51 9.78
N VAL A 269 -14.73 1.17 9.73
CA VAL A 269 -15.04 0.38 8.53
C VAL A 269 -16.49 0.59 8.07
N GLU A 270 -17.44 0.69 9.00
CA GLU A 270 -18.85 1.01 8.67
C GLU A 270 -19.04 2.42 8.09
N LEU A 271 -18.25 3.39 8.57
CA LEU A 271 -18.34 4.77 8.11
C LEU A 271 -17.63 4.99 6.77
N THR A 272 -16.59 4.20 6.49
CA THR A 272 -15.75 4.35 5.30
C THR A 272 -16.10 3.40 4.16
N LEU A 273 -16.74 2.26 4.44
CA LEU A 273 -17.20 1.27 3.45
C LEU A 273 -16.15 0.93 2.36
N PRO A 274 -14.92 0.51 2.74
CA PRO A 274 -13.84 0.30 1.79
C PRO A 274 -14.13 -0.89 0.87
N TYR A 275 -14.03 -0.68 -0.44
CA TYR A 275 -14.24 -1.74 -1.44
C TYR A 275 -13.02 -2.68 -1.61
N SER A 276 -11.84 -2.20 -1.24
CA SER A 276 -10.58 -2.94 -1.24
C SER A 276 -9.75 -2.60 -0.01
N ILE A 277 -9.00 -3.57 0.51
CA ILE A 277 -8.07 -3.40 1.62
C ILE A 277 -6.66 -3.75 1.16
N PHE A 278 -5.70 -2.90 1.53
CA PHE A 278 -4.28 -3.14 1.30
C PHE A 278 -3.53 -3.16 2.63
N ALA A 279 -2.73 -4.18 2.90
CA ALA A 279 -1.88 -4.24 4.09
C ALA A 279 -0.40 -4.33 3.72
N SER A 280 0.32 -3.27 4.09
CA SER A 280 1.75 -3.09 3.91
C SER A 280 2.55 -3.70 5.05
N ALA A 281 2.49 -5.03 5.20
CA ALA A 281 3.45 -5.73 6.05
C ALA A 281 3.73 -7.14 5.53
N GLY A 282 4.89 -7.66 5.94
CA GLY A 282 5.41 -8.93 5.49
C GLY A 282 5.76 -9.89 6.62
N TYR A 283 5.88 -11.15 6.19
CA TYR A 283 6.41 -12.27 6.95
C TYR A 283 7.76 -11.92 7.60
N TYR A 284 7.92 -12.31 8.87
CA TYR A 284 9.06 -11.96 9.75
C TYR A 284 9.19 -10.50 10.21
N SER A 285 8.12 -9.70 10.17
CA SER A 285 8.08 -8.52 11.04
C SER A 285 8.13 -8.98 12.51
N HIS A 286 9.04 -8.41 13.31
CA HIS A 286 9.02 -8.63 14.77
C HIS A 286 7.67 -8.22 15.41
N HIS A 287 6.87 -7.46 14.66
CA HIS A 287 5.58 -6.90 15.02
C HIS A 287 4.38 -7.79 14.66
N LYS A 288 4.56 -8.82 13.82
CA LYS A 288 3.52 -9.82 13.48
C LYS A 288 2.30 -9.22 12.76
N HIS A 289 2.52 -8.26 11.86
CA HIS A 289 1.47 -7.62 11.05
C HIS A 289 1.47 -8.14 9.60
N PRO A 290 0.32 -8.25 8.92
CA PRO A 290 -1.03 -7.97 9.42
C PRO A 290 -1.59 -9.14 10.26
N TYR A 291 -2.42 -8.83 11.26
CA TYR A 291 -3.20 -9.84 11.98
C TYR A 291 -4.42 -10.29 11.18
N LEU A 292 -4.72 -11.59 11.18
CA LEU A 292 -5.86 -12.15 10.46
C LEU A 292 -7.19 -11.56 10.95
N SER A 293 -7.39 -11.45 12.26
CA SER A 293 -8.58 -10.83 12.86
C SER A 293 -8.79 -9.37 12.44
N ILE A 294 -7.70 -8.62 12.24
CA ILE A 294 -7.75 -7.25 11.72
C ILE A 294 -8.14 -7.24 10.24
N LEU A 295 -7.56 -8.11 9.41
CA LEU A 295 -7.94 -8.22 8.00
C LEU A 295 -9.41 -8.61 7.84
N VAL A 296 -9.91 -9.53 8.67
CA VAL A 296 -11.34 -9.92 8.67
C VAL A 296 -12.22 -8.71 8.98
N ALA A 297 -11.93 -7.96 10.05
CA ALA A 297 -12.68 -6.75 10.41
C ALA A 297 -12.67 -5.69 9.30
N LEU A 298 -11.50 -5.42 8.72
CA LEU A 298 -11.32 -4.48 7.60
C LEU A 298 -12.06 -4.92 6.33
N SER A 299 -12.12 -6.23 6.09
CA SER A 299 -12.65 -6.78 4.84
C SER A 299 -14.17 -6.74 4.74
N LYS A 300 -14.91 -6.35 5.80
CA LYS A 300 -16.37 -6.47 5.89
C LYS A 300 -17.12 -6.05 4.63
N HIS A 301 -16.75 -4.92 4.03
CA HIS A 301 -17.41 -4.31 2.86
C HIS A 301 -16.64 -4.49 1.54
N THR A 302 -15.56 -5.27 1.54
CA THR A 302 -14.75 -5.46 0.33
C THR A 302 -15.48 -6.31 -0.71
N GLY A 303 -15.32 -5.92 -1.97
CA GLY A 303 -15.76 -6.70 -3.12
C GLY A 303 -14.80 -7.85 -3.45
N SER A 304 -14.96 -8.41 -4.65
CA SER A 304 -14.13 -9.52 -5.15
C SER A 304 -13.82 -9.35 -6.64
N HIS A 305 -12.73 -9.96 -7.08
CA HIS A 305 -12.30 -10.08 -8.49
C HIS A 305 -11.90 -8.76 -9.17
N GLU A 306 -11.48 -7.72 -8.43
CA GLU A 306 -10.88 -6.54 -9.07
C GLU A 306 -9.48 -6.83 -9.61
N TYR A 307 -8.72 -7.66 -8.90
CA TYR A 307 -7.63 -8.41 -9.49
C TYR A 307 -8.22 -9.71 -10.09
N PRO A 308 -7.96 -10.03 -11.37
CA PRO A 308 -8.71 -11.06 -12.09
C PRO A 308 -8.36 -12.49 -11.67
N ASP A 309 -7.16 -12.71 -11.13
CA ASP A 309 -6.68 -14.03 -10.73
C ASP A 309 -6.69 -14.12 -9.19
N PRO A 310 -7.05 -15.28 -8.59
CA PRO A 310 -6.88 -15.47 -7.15
C PRO A 310 -5.43 -15.23 -6.72
N HIS A 311 -5.23 -14.68 -5.54
CA HIS A 311 -3.91 -14.35 -5.01
C HIS A 311 -3.71 -14.83 -3.57
N GLY A 312 -2.44 -14.93 -3.17
CA GLY A 312 -2.05 -15.26 -1.81
C GLY A 312 -2.25 -14.07 -0.86
N VAL A 313 -2.82 -14.33 0.31
CA VAL A 313 -2.85 -13.39 1.44
C VAL A 313 -2.10 -14.00 2.62
N VAL A 314 -1.12 -13.28 3.14
CA VAL A 314 -0.34 -13.71 4.31
C VAL A 314 -0.74 -12.89 5.53
N ALA A 315 -1.13 -13.58 6.60
CA ALA A 315 -1.54 -12.96 7.86
C ALA A 315 -1.01 -13.72 9.07
N TYR A 316 -0.97 -13.07 10.23
CA TYR A 316 -0.62 -13.67 11.50
C TYR A 316 -1.89 -13.98 12.32
N GLU A 317 -2.00 -15.20 12.82
CA GLU A 317 -3.06 -15.65 13.72
C GLU A 317 -2.60 -15.49 15.18
N ALA A 318 -3.31 -14.68 15.97
CA ALA A 318 -2.89 -14.40 17.34
C ALA A 318 -3.03 -15.63 18.24
N ASP A 319 -4.14 -16.36 18.10
CA ASP A 319 -4.49 -17.48 18.98
C ASP A 319 -3.56 -18.69 18.80
N THR A 320 -3.09 -18.93 17.58
CA THR A 320 -2.15 -20.03 17.25
C THR A 320 -0.69 -19.56 17.18
N ALA A 321 -0.46 -18.25 17.29
CA ALA A 321 0.83 -17.60 17.20
C ALA A 321 1.65 -17.96 15.94
N ARG A 322 0.97 -18.11 14.81
CA ARG A 322 1.58 -18.55 13.53
C ARG A 322 1.25 -17.61 12.38
N TRP A 323 2.13 -17.61 11.40
CA TRP A 323 1.83 -17.02 10.09
C TRP A 323 1.06 -18.04 9.26
N THR A 324 0.04 -17.58 8.56
CA THR A 324 -0.82 -18.39 7.71
C THR A 324 -0.86 -17.79 6.31
N LEU A 325 -0.76 -18.66 5.31
CA LEU A 325 -1.01 -18.34 3.91
C LEU A 325 -2.43 -18.75 3.56
N LEU A 326 -3.18 -17.82 2.98
CA LEU A 326 -4.47 -18.03 2.32
C LEU A 326 -4.20 -18.02 0.81
N PRO A 327 -4.08 -19.17 0.14
CA PRO A 327 -3.44 -19.24 -1.18
C PRO A 327 -4.33 -18.80 -2.36
N GLU A 328 -5.66 -18.78 -2.19
CA GLU A 328 -6.62 -18.52 -3.27
C GLU A 328 -7.70 -17.54 -2.81
N VAL A 329 -7.29 -16.31 -2.46
CA VAL A 329 -8.22 -15.24 -2.09
C VAL A 329 -8.68 -14.53 -3.37
N ASP A 330 -9.99 -14.45 -3.57
CA ASP A 330 -10.64 -13.70 -4.66
C ASP A 330 -11.20 -12.35 -4.19
N ARG A 331 -11.35 -12.19 -2.87
CA ARG A 331 -11.74 -10.94 -2.22
C ARG A 331 -10.69 -9.86 -2.45
N ASN A 332 -11.11 -8.60 -2.51
CA ASN A 332 -10.23 -7.43 -2.68
C ASN A 332 -9.44 -7.11 -1.40
N VAL A 333 -8.73 -8.09 -0.86
CA VAL A 333 -7.85 -7.98 0.31
C VAL A 333 -6.45 -8.33 -0.14
N TYR A 334 -5.54 -7.38 -0.07
CA TYR A 334 -4.22 -7.47 -0.68
C TYR A 334 -3.13 -7.31 0.37
N THR A 335 -2.19 -8.26 0.40
CA THR A 335 -0.96 -8.16 1.21
C THR A 335 0.26 -8.10 0.29
N THR A 336 1.31 -7.43 0.75
CA THR A 336 2.55 -7.29 -0.05
C THR A 336 3.38 -8.58 -0.11
N VAL A 337 3.25 -9.47 0.88
CA VAL A 337 3.84 -10.82 0.87
C VAL A 337 2.77 -11.83 0.48
N LEU A 338 3.14 -12.75 -0.43
CA LEU A 338 2.20 -13.65 -1.10
C LEU A 338 2.45 -15.13 -0.84
N ASP A 339 3.58 -15.48 -0.23
CA ASP A 339 3.96 -16.87 0.07
C ASP A 339 4.78 -16.92 1.37
N LEU A 340 4.78 -18.10 2.00
CA LEU A 340 5.51 -18.46 3.20
C LEU A 340 6.52 -19.61 2.96
N ASP A 341 6.71 -20.04 1.70
CA ASP A 341 7.64 -21.11 1.35
C ASP A 341 9.08 -20.78 1.80
N PRO A 342 9.65 -21.54 2.76
CA PRO A 342 10.95 -21.22 3.31
C PRO A 342 12.13 -21.50 2.38
N ASP A 343 11.90 -22.28 1.33
CA ASP A 343 12.94 -22.75 0.41
C ASP A 343 13.04 -21.88 -0.85
N LYS A 344 12.18 -20.85 -0.97
CA LYS A 344 12.13 -19.94 -2.12
C LYS A 344 12.41 -18.49 -1.73
N PRO A 345 12.84 -17.65 -2.69
CA PRO A 345 12.78 -16.20 -2.54
C PRO A 345 11.38 -15.74 -2.13
N LEU A 346 11.29 -14.71 -1.30
CA LEU A 346 10.02 -14.22 -0.80
C LEU A 346 9.19 -13.65 -1.96
N GLN A 347 8.08 -14.29 -2.31
CA GLN A 347 7.20 -13.76 -3.34
C GLN A 347 6.49 -12.52 -2.81
N SER A 348 6.65 -11.40 -3.49
CA SER A 348 6.08 -10.11 -3.10
C SER A 348 5.43 -9.40 -4.27
N ALA A 349 4.52 -8.47 -3.96
CA ALA A 349 3.88 -7.62 -4.94
C ALA A 349 3.78 -6.16 -4.46
N ASP A 350 3.95 -5.25 -5.43
CA ASP A 350 3.36 -3.93 -5.35
C ASP A 350 1.98 -4.00 -6.00
N TRP A 351 0.95 -3.54 -5.29
CA TRP A 351 -0.43 -3.50 -5.80
C TRP A 351 -0.72 -2.11 -6.38
N LEU A 352 -1.41 -2.05 -7.52
CA LEU A 352 -1.66 -0.82 -8.27
C LEU A 352 -3.17 -0.61 -8.39
N PHE A 353 -3.70 0.31 -7.59
CA PHE A 353 -5.13 0.65 -7.59
C PHE A 353 -5.35 1.85 -8.49
N TRP A 354 -6.23 1.76 -9.48
CA TRP A 354 -6.46 2.89 -10.38
C TRP A 354 -7.93 3.32 -10.45
N ILE A 355 -8.12 4.62 -10.73
CA ILE A 355 -9.41 5.26 -10.97
C ILE A 355 -9.23 6.17 -12.19
N ASN A 356 -10.14 6.10 -13.17
CA ASN A 356 -10.12 6.98 -14.35
C ASN A 356 -11.21 8.08 -14.27
N ASP A 357 -11.17 9.02 -15.21
CA ASP A 357 -12.11 10.14 -15.31
C ASP A 357 -13.56 9.74 -15.61
N GLN A 358 -13.80 8.48 -15.99
CA GLN A 358 -15.14 7.91 -16.19
C GLN A 358 -15.68 7.27 -14.91
N GLY A 359 -14.90 7.26 -13.83
CA GLY A 359 -15.25 6.56 -12.58
C GLY A 359 -15.00 5.05 -12.64
N HIS A 360 -14.40 4.52 -13.71
CA HIS A 360 -13.95 3.14 -13.71
C HIS A 360 -12.73 3.00 -12.81
N PHE A 361 -12.64 1.85 -12.14
CA PHE A 361 -11.51 1.48 -11.31
C PHE A 361 -11.07 0.05 -11.58
N GLY A 362 -9.89 -0.31 -11.08
CA GLY A 362 -9.35 -1.67 -11.16
C GLY A 362 -8.05 -1.83 -10.37
N THR A 363 -7.64 -3.08 -10.18
CA THR A 363 -6.40 -3.45 -9.48
C THR A 363 -5.48 -4.22 -10.40
N ASP A 364 -4.22 -3.78 -10.49
CA ASP A 364 -3.11 -4.50 -11.12
C ASP A 364 -2.04 -4.83 -10.07
N ALA A 365 -1.03 -5.61 -10.46
CA ALA A 365 0.09 -5.99 -9.58
C ALA A 365 1.43 -6.04 -10.32
N ARG A 366 2.51 -5.69 -9.61
CA ARG A 366 3.90 -5.95 -10.01
C ARG A 366 4.50 -6.97 -9.07
N PHE A 367 4.65 -8.20 -9.55
CA PHE A 367 5.28 -9.28 -8.79
C PHE A 367 6.79 -9.24 -8.91
N PHE A 368 7.47 -9.60 -7.82
CA PHE A 368 8.91 -9.79 -7.81
C PHE A 368 9.33 -10.70 -6.66
N GLU A 369 10.57 -11.18 -6.75
CA GLU A 369 11.20 -11.98 -5.71
C GLU A 369 11.99 -11.05 -4.77
N GLY A 370 11.49 -10.91 -3.55
CA GLY A 370 12.19 -10.25 -2.46
C GLY A 370 13.34 -11.09 -1.90
N GLY A 371 14.25 -10.47 -1.16
CA GLY A 371 15.38 -11.16 -0.57
C GLY A 371 14.94 -12.16 0.50
N ALA A 372 15.36 -13.42 0.37
CA ALA A 372 15.14 -14.46 1.37
C ALA A 372 16.00 -14.22 2.61
N ARG A 373 15.40 -14.26 3.81
CA ARG A 373 16.17 -14.73 4.97
C ARG A 373 16.13 -16.25 4.93
N GLN A 374 17.29 -16.90 4.87
CA GLN A 374 17.38 -18.34 5.13
C GLN A 374 16.70 -18.64 6.46
N ILE A 375 15.70 -19.51 6.40
CA ILE A 375 14.84 -19.85 7.53
C ILE A 375 15.55 -20.89 8.38
N ILE A 376 16.00 -20.45 9.55
CA ILE A 376 16.34 -21.37 10.64
C ILE A 376 15.20 -21.23 11.66
N GLY A 377 14.19 -22.11 11.57
CA GLY A 377 13.35 -22.44 12.73
C GLY A 377 11.84 -22.28 12.65
N VAL A 378 11.22 -22.06 11.48
CA VAL A 378 9.74 -22.10 11.37
C VAL A 378 9.29 -23.46 10.84
N PRO A 379 8.48 -24.22 11.58
CA PRO A 379 7.84 -25.42 11.05
C PRO A 379 6.91 -25.05 9.89
N GLN A 380 7.06 -25.70 8.73
CA GLN A 380 6.05 -25.65 7.68
C GLN A 380 4.70 -26.12 8.23
N THR A 381 3.60 -25.50 7.81
CA THR A 381 2.25 -25.97 8.14
C THR A 381 1.39 -26.11 6.90
N ASP A 382 0.47 -27.08 6.97
CA ASP A 382 -0.51 -27.39 5.93
C ASP A 382 -1.39 -26.19 5.57
N SER A 383 -1.79 -26.10 4.30
CA SER A 383 -2.68 -25.04 3.79
C SER A 383 -4.01 -25.05 4.55
N THR A 384 -4.36 -23.94 5.20
CA THR A 384 -5.67 -23.80 5.86
C THR A 384 -6.63 -23.10 4.90
N THR A 385 -7.74 -23.75 4.55
CA THR A 385 -8.83 -23.09 3.82
C THR A 385 -9.65 -22.28 4.82
N MET A 386 -9.68 -20.95 4.69
CA MET A 386 -10.64 -20.14 5.43
C MET A 386 -12.04 -20.35 4.85
N ILE A 387 -12.95 -20.82 5.68
CA ILE A 387 -14.38 -20.62 5.45
C ILE A 387 -14.71 -19.36 6.24
N LEU A 388 -14.80 -18.21 5.56
CA LEU A 388 -15.36 -17.01 6.17
C LEU A 388 -16.84 -17.30 6.39
N GLU A 389 -17.24 -17.47 7.64
CA GLU A 389 -18.64 -17.63 8.00
C GLU A 389 -19.38 -16.34 7.64
N GLU A 390 -20.34 -16.44 6.71
CA GLU A 390 -21.23 -15.35 6.39
C GLU A 390 -22.12 -15.08 7.62
N ASP A 391 -21.90 -13.95 8.29
CA ASP A 391 -22.69 -13.54 9.45
C ASP A 391 -24.18 -13.50 9.09
N GLY A 392 -24.89 -14.54 9.50
CA GLY A 392 -26.35 -14.59 9.50
C GLY A 392 -26.87 -13.52 10.45
N SER A 393 -27.32 -12.39 9.90
CA SER A 393 -27.93 -11.32 10.68
C SER A 393 -29.19 -11.84 11.39
N GLY A 394 -29.05 -12.08 12.69
CA GLY A 394 -30.13 -12.42 13.59
C GLY A 394 -31.11 -11.25 13.71
N GLY A 395 -32.14 -11.25 12.88
CA GLY A 395 -33.29 -10.38 13.02
C GLY A 395 -34.04 -10.73 14.32
N GLY A 396 -33.84 -9.90 15.34
CA GLY A 396 -34.64 -9.91 16.56
C GLY A 396 -36.08 -9.49 16.25
N GLY A 397 -37.00 -10.46 16.27
CA GLY A 397 -38.44 -10.24 16.22
C GLY A 397 -39.12 -11.00 17.35
N GLY A 398 -39.57 -10.27 18.37
CA GLY A 398 -40.37 -10.83 19.47
C GLY A 398 -41.78 -11.22 19.04
N GLY A 399 -42.37 -12.18 19.76
CA GLY A 399 -43.80 -12.49 19.68
C GLY A 399 -44.06 -13.99 19.88
N GLY A 400 -44.67 -14.34 21.02
CA GLY A 400 -45.00 -15.72 21.36
C GLY A 400 -46.11 -16.34 20.52
N GLY A 401 -46.22 -17.66 20.58
CA GLY A 401 -47.33 -18.42 20.01
C GLY A 401 -46.91 -19.81 19.54
N ASP A 402 -47.69 -20.81 19.92
CA ASP A 402 -47.40 -22.23 19.84
C ASP A 402 -47.19 -22.81 18.42
N GLY A 403 -46.27 -23.77 18.35
CA GLY A 403 -46.33 -25.01 17.56
C GLY A 403 -46.67 -24.94 16.08
N ILE A 404 -45.68 -25.17 15.21
CA ILE A 404 -45.72 -26.03 14.01
C ILE A 404 -44.26 -26.30 13.58
N SER A 405 -43.94 -27.56 13.29
CA SER A 405 -42.63 -27.99 12.77
C SER A 405 -42.34 -27.34 11.40
N ALA A 406 -41.28 -26.56 11.31
CA ALA A 406 -40.75 -26.02 10.07
C ALA A 406 -39.52 -26.82 9.64
N VAL A 407 -39.62 -27.43 8.46
CA VAL A 407 -38.49 -28.00 7.72
C VAL A 407 -37.56 -26.85 7.35
N THR A 408 -36.34 -26.86 7.89
CA THR A 408 -35.26 -25.96 7.49
C THR A 408 -34.84 -26.29 6.06
N ALA A 409 -35.25 -25.47 5.11
CA ALA A 409 -34.61 -25.42 3.81
C ALA A 409 -33.19 -24.85 3.98
N PRO A 410 -32.18 -25.40 3.30
CA PRO A 410 -30.82 -24.87 3.36
C PRO A 410 -30.81 -23.42 2.83
N PRO A 411 -29.98 -22.53 3.41
CA PRO A 411 -29.84 -21.17 2.90
C PRO A 411 -29.36 -21.22 1.44
N GLY A 412 -30.03 -20.45 0.59
CA GLY A 412 -29.55 -20.21 -0.77
C GLY A 412 -28.26 -19.40 -0.75
N PRO A 413 -27.47 -19.43 -1.84
CA PRO A 413 -26.21 -18.68 -1.92
C PRO A 413 -26.45 -17.18 -1.72
N LEU A 414 -25.61 -16.56 -0.89
CA LEU A 414 -25.56 -15.13 -0.68
C LEU A 414 -25.17 -14.45 -2.01
N ARG A 415 -25.92 -13.41 -2.37
CA ARG A 415 -25.69 -12.65 -3.60
C ARG A 415 -24.55 -11.67 -3.35
N VAL A 416 -23.56 -11.72 -4.24
CA VAL A 416 -22.55 -10.67 -4.44
C VAL A 416 -23.25 -9.32 -4.36
N GLY A 417 -22.83 -8.45 -3.43
CA GLY A 417 -23.27 -7.06 -3.43
C GLY A 417 -22.87 -6.44 -4.76
N ASP A 418 -23.86 -5.99 -5.53
CA ASP A 418 -23.64 -5.31 -6.79
C ASP A 418 -22.66 -4.14 -6.60
N VAL A 419 -21.92 -3.86 -7.68
CA VAL A 419 -20.94 -2.77 -7.83
C VAL A 419 -21.34 -1.52 -7.05
N LEU A 420 -20.38 -0.85 -6.41
CA LEU A 420 -20.57 0.42 -5.68
C LEU A 420 -21.60 1.32 -6.40
N PRO A 421 -22.64 1.83 -5.72
CA PRO A 421 -23.69 2.60 -6.37
C PRO A 421 -23.13 3.73 -7.23
N GLY A 422 -23.41 3.69 -8.54
CA GLY A 422 -22.98 4.71 -9.50
C GLY A 422 -21.59 4.51 -10.13
N LEU A 423 -20.92 3.38 -9.89
CA LEU A 423 -19.64 3.05 -10.52
C LEU A 423 -19.78 1.84 -11.45
N GLU A 424 -19.05 1.84 -12.57
CA GLU A 424 -18.97 0.70 -13.50
C GLU A 424 -17.58 0.06 -13.43
N ARG A 425 -17.53 -1.28 -13.45
CA ARG A 425 -16.25 -2.00 -13.54
C ARG A 425 -15.58 -1.69 -14.87
N GLY A 426 -14.31 -1.27 -14.81
CA GLY A 426 -13.52 -1.06 -16.02
C GLY A 426 -13.27 -2.37 -16.76
N HIS A 427 -13.40 -2.35 -18.10
CA HIS A 427 -12.93 -3.45 -18.93
C HIS A 427 -11.39 -3.45 -19.01
N LEU A 428 -10.76 -4.43 -18.38
CA LEU A 428 -9.30 -4.64 -18.33
C LEU A 428 -8.64 -4.60 -19.73
N VAL A 429 -7.70 -3.67 -19.92
CA VAL A 429 -6.68 -3.78 -20.97
C VAL A 429 -5.51 -4.57 -20.38
N ARG A 430 -5.53 -5.90 -20.55
CA ARG A 430 -4.50 -6.80 -20.01
C ARG A 430 -3.10 -6.38 -20.44
N SER A 431 -2.28 -5.92 -19.51
CA SER A 431 -0.83 -5.90 -19.70
C SER A 431 -0.26 -7.23 -19.17
N ARG A 432 -0.09 -8.23 -20.05
CA ARG A 432 0.69 -9.43 -19.71
C ARG A 432 2.15 -9.00 -19.58
N GLN A 433 2.63 -8.74 -18.37
CA GLN A 433 4.06 -8.57 -18.12
C GLN A 433 4.67 -9.91 -17.68
N ILE A 434 5.46 -10.48 -18.58
CA ILE A 434 6.45 -11.51 -18.24
C ILE A 434 7.69 -10.74 -17.76
N LEU A 435 7.76 -10.42 -16.47
CA LEU A 435 8.97 -9.92 -15.83
C LEU A 435 9.78 -11.13 -15.34
N ALA A 436 10.35 -11.86 -16.30
CA ALA A 436 11.35 -12.89 -16.02
C ALA A 436 12.49 -12.81 -17.06
N ARG A 437 13.72 -12.63 -16.56
CA ARG A 437 15.01 -12.94 -17.23
C ARG A 437 15.59 -12.02 -18.32
N GLN A 438 15.61 -10.69 -18.16
CA GLN A 438 16.49 -9.86 -19.04
C GLN A 438 17.60 -9.05 -18.37
N ILE A 439 17.85 -9.22 -17.06
CA ILE A 439 18.91 -8.46 -16.37
C ILE A 439 19.88 -9.39 -15.65
N LEU A 440 20.58 -10.23 -16.42
CA LEU A 440 21.84 -10.87 -15.98
C LEU A 440 22.97 -10.79 -17.02
N ASP A 441 22.74 -10.24 -18.22
CA ASP A 441 23.73 -10.26 -19.32
C ASP A 441 24.37 -8.90 -19.65
N ARG A 442 24.20 -7.86 -18.82
CA ARG A 442 24.83 -6.54 -19.06
C ARG A 442 25.82 -6.12 -17.97
N GLY A 443 26.63 -7.07 -17.50
CA GLY A 443 27.53 -6.82 -16.38
C GLY A 443 28.91 -7.51 -16.42
N ARG A 444 29.48 -7.83 -17.59
CA ARG A 444 30.91 -8.22 -17.66
C ARG A 444 31.59 -7.78 -18.95
N ALA A 445 32.18 -6.59 -18.94
CA ALA A 445 33.37 -6.27 -19.73
C ALA A 445 34.10 -5.05 -19.14
N ALA A 446 35.15 -5.28 -18.35
CA ALA A 446 36.44 -4.56 -18.40
C ALA A 446 37.30 -4.89 -17.16
N SER A 447 38.23 -5.82 -17.29
CA SER A 447 39.67 -5.58 -17.06
C SER A 447 40.44 -6.90 -17.07
N THR A 448 41.35 -7.05 -18.02
CA THR A 448 42.77 -7.41 -17.76
C THR A 448 43.49 -7.49 -19.11
N ILE A 449 44.55 -6.68 -19.20
CA ILE A 449 45.51 -6.65 -20.29
C ILE A 449 46.31 -7.96 -20.24
N GLY A 450 46.26 -8.74 -21.31
CA GLY A 450 47.02 -9.97 -21.49
C GLY A 450 47.46 -10.10 -22.94
N SER A 451 48.76 -10.20 -23.15
CA SER A 451 49.48 -10.20 -24.43
C SER A 451 48.96 -11.22 -25.47
N ALA A 452 48.97 -10.79 -26.73
CA ALA A 452 48.58 -11.55 -27.91
C ALA A 452 49.33 -12.88 -28.09
N ARG A 453 48.58 -13.95 -28.41
CA ARG A 453 49.11 -15.20 -28.99
C ARG A 453 48.76 -15.27 -30.49
N PRO A 454 49.65 -15.80 -31.34
CA PRO A 454 49.45 -15.81 -32.79
C PRO A 454 48.41 -16.85 -33.25
N ILE A 455 47.70 -16.48 -34.31
CA ILE A 455 46.64 -17.24 -34.99
C ILE A 455 47.26 -18.45 -35.72
N PRO A 456 46.71 -19.67 -35.59
CA PRO A 456 47.19 -20.83 -36.35
C PRO A 456 46.72 -20.77 -37.81
N PRO A 457 47.50 -21.30 -38.77
CA PRO A 457 47.16 -21.23 -40.19
C PRO A 457 45.98 -22.15 -40.56
N PRO A 458 45.24 -21.82 -41.64
CA PRO A 458 44.01 -22.54 -42.00
C PRO A 458 44.30 -23.94 -42.54
N ARG A 459 43.53 -24.93 -42.05
CA ARG A 459 43.52 -26.31 -42.54
C ARG A 459 42.93 -26.38 -43.95
N ARG A 460 43.69 -26.93 -44.90
CA ARG A 460 43.22 -27.29 -46.25
C ARG A 460 42.29 -28.51 -46.18
N VAL A 461 41.07 -28.37 -46.72
CA VAL A 461 40.15 -29.47 -47.01
C VAL A 461 40.44 -30.00 -48.40
N ARG A 462 40.60 -31.33 -48.55
CA ARG A 462 40.64 -32.02 -49.86
C ARG A 462 39.27 -32.68 -50.15
N PRO A 463 38.87 -32.80 -51.43
CA PRO A 463 37.54 -33.23 -51.81
C PRO A 463 37.39 -34.76 -51.78
N ARG A 464 36.21 -35.25 -51.40
CA ARG A 464 35.78 -36.64 -51.60
C ARG A 464 35.15 -36.79 -52.98
N ILE A 465 35.67 -37.74 -53.75
CA ILE A 465 35.02 -38.30 -54.95
C ILE A 465 34.08 -39.41 -54.45
N ALA A 466 32.84 -39.41 -54.93
CA ALA A 466 31.85 -40.45 -54.67
C ALA A 466 32.00 -41.60 -55.69
N VAL A 467 31.74 -42.82 -55.24
CA VAL A 467 31.28 -43.94 -56.06
C VAL A 467 29.85 -44.23 -55.65
#